data_AF-A0A6N7FCC3-F1
#
_entry.id   AF-A0A6N7FCC3-F1
#
_cell.length_a   1.000
_cell.length_b   1.000
_cell.length_c   1.000
_cell.angle_alpha   90.00
_cell.angle_beta   90.00
_cell.angle_gamma   90.00
#
_symmetry.space_group_name_H-M   'P 1'
#
loop_
_entity.id
_entity.type
_entity.pdbx_description
1 polymer ?
#
loop_
_entity_poly.entity_id
_entity_poly.type
_entity_poly.pdbx_seq_one_letter_code
_entity_poly.pdbx_strand_id
1 'polypeptide(L)'
;MLFAFAESPRQCPTLGVRNQPSSAEPAPFARIAAAAGAPTAPQCRFDLPFRRAVPSGQERDPDARRRARHHRAPREDSMRIITPFAFAVTVAAAATVQAPAPAVAADVFAGKQLTIIAGYRPGGGVDNNARLVGAHIGRHIPGAPTIINKNMPGAGGARLANWLYNKADKDGLTVAVPGRSWMMSRLLKDPGVRFDPLKFDYIGSLGPVPYYLFVRADSGIRSLDDLKKSKREVVFGGLTKRASNYVVPALLGADGWPVKALHGYKGTANILLAIEQKEVVGMYASYSTIQNNRGDLIDNKVLVPIASAGGGKASGKLQALPEYMSAKARGVYKLVTAPSTWGVPVVAPPGTDEEALSILRAAYDRMVKDPAFLADAKKRGIEAEQPNTGPEVQAVIADVLNGADEDSVKAYLAYVQRTTKKK
;
A
#
# COMPACT_ATOMS: atom_id res chain seq x y z
N MET A 1 -50.27 -2.37 -46.17
CA MET A 1 -51.39 -1.40 -46.07
C MET A 1 -52.07 -1.65 -44.73
N LEU A 2 -52.24 -0.62 -43.89
CA LEU A 2 -53.01 -0.57 -42.62
C LEU A 2 -52.52 -1.52 -41.48
N PHE A 3 -52.06 -1.05 -40.31
CA PHE A 3 -52.76 -0.37 -39.18
C PHE A 3 -53.85 -1.26 -38.51
N ALA A 4 -54.09 -1.27 -37.18
CA ALA A 4 -53.31 -0.97 -35.96
C ALA A 4 -54.20 -1.12 -34.69
N PHE A 5 -53.58 -1.39 -33.53
CA PHE A 5 -54.00 -1.05 -32.14
C PHE A 5 -55.38 -1.45 -31.54
N ALA A 6 -55.31 -2.32 -30.52
CA ALA A 6 -55.77 -2.19 -29.12
C ALA A 6 -57.20 -1.75 -28.71
N GLU A 7 -57.78 -2.50 -27.75
CA GLU A 7 -58.79 -2.01 -26.77
C GLU A 7 -58.68 -2.71 -25.40
N SER A 8 -59.38 -2.20 -24.37
CA SER A 8 -59.16 -2.37 -22.90
C SER A 8 -60.15 -3.38 -22.23
N PRO A 9 -60.46 -3.40 -20.89
CA PRO A 9 -59.86 -2.83 -19.65
C PRO A 9 -59.80 -3.81 -18.41
N ARG A 10 -59.37 -3.34 -17.21
CA ARG A 10 -59.99 -3.60 -15.88
C ARG A 10 -59.34 -2.81 -14.71
N GLN A 11 -60.09 -2.67 -13.60
CA GLN A 11 -59.86 -1.68 -12.50
C GLN A 11 -59.42 -2.29 -11.15
N CYS A 12 -59.01 -1.42 -10.21
CA CYS A 12 -58.66 -1.72 -8.80
C CYS A 12 -59.87 -1.95 -7.87
N PRO A 13 -59.63 -2.43 -6.63
CA PRO A 13 -60.43 -2.06 -5.47
C PRO A 13 -59.62 -1.46 -4.29
N THR A 14 -60.34 -0.83 -3.36
CA THR A 14 -59.86 -0.06 -2.19
C THR A 14 -60.08 -0.81 -0.85
N LEU A 15 -59.49 -0.33 0.25
CA LEU A 15 -59.82 -0.76 1.62
C LEU A 15 -59.71 0.40 2.63
N GLY A 16 -60.63 0.46 3.60
CA GLY A 16 -60.91 1.61 4.46
C GLY A 16 -60.64 1.41 5.97
N VAL A 17 -61.07 2.40 6.77
CA VAL A 17 -60.64 2.66 8.17
C VAL A 17 -61.82 2.66 9.15
N ARG A 18 -61.60 2.19 10.40
CA ARG A 18 -62.16 2.59 11.74
C ARG A 18 -62.10 1.39 12.73
N ASN A 19 -62.09 1.52 14.07
CA ASN A 19 -62.17 2.68 14.98
C ASN A 19 -61.46 2.41 16.35
N GLN A 20 -61.30 3.45 17.17
CA GLN A 20 -60.67 3.46 18.52
C GLN A 20 -61.69 3.29 19.68
N PRO A 21 -61.26 3.12 20.96
CA PRO A 21 -60.92 4.21 21.93
C PRO A 21 -59.70 3.86 22.85
N SER A 22 -59.33 4.55 23.96
CA SER A 22 -59.20 5.99 24.32
C SER A 22 -58.61 6.15 25.78
N SER A 23 -58.47 7.39 26.28
CA SER A 23 -58.10 7.88 27.65
C SER A 23 -56.62 7.83 28.09
N ALA A 24 -56.02 8.86 28.72
CA ALA A 24 -56.37 10.30 28.82
C ALA A 24 -55.11 11.17 29.12
N GLU A 25 -55.23 12.47 28.88
CA GLU A 25 -54.23 13.58 28.95
C GLU A 25 -53.97 14.15 30.39
N PRO A 26 -53.19 15.25 30.66
CA PRO A 26 -52.64 16.31 29.77
C PRO A 26 -51.18 16.81 30.00
N ALA A 27 -50.72 17.71 29.10
CA ALA A 27 -49.54 18.61 29.26
C ALA A 27 -49.93 19.97 29.92
N PRO A 28 -49.13 21.07 29.90
CA PRO A 28 -49.06 21.91 28.68
C PRO A 28 -47.89 22.94 28.46
N PHE A 29 -47.86 23.55 27.24
CA PHE A 29 -47.28 24.85 26.79
C PHE A 29 -45.76 25.16 26.88
N ALA A 30 -45.13 25.95 25.99
CA ALA A 30 -45.51 26.67 24.75
C ALA A 30 -44.34 26.61 23.72
N ARG A 31 -44.49 26.52 22.38
CA ARG A 31 -45.13 27.40 21.35
C ARG A 31 -44.41 28.74 21.05
N ILE A 32 -43.62 28.77 19.96
CA ILE A 32 -43.53 29.87 18.98
C ILE A 32 -43.46 29.25 17.58
N ALA A 33 -44.10 29.87 16.58
CA ALA A 33 -44.08 29.49 15.17
C ALA A 33 -44.11 30.77 14.30
N ALA A 34 -44.08 30.59 12.97
CA ALA A 34 -44.09 31.61 11.89
C ALA A 34 -42.71 32.23 11.54
N ALA A 35 -42.42 32.61 10.28
CA ALA A 35 -43.01 32.23 8.98
C ALA A 35 -42.14 32.73 7.80
N ALA A 36 -42.36 32.12 6.63
CA ALA A 36 -42.24 32.70 5.27
C ALA A 36 -40.89 33.24 4.74
N GLY A 37 -40.78 33.24 3.40
CA GLY A 37 -39.91 34.17 2.66
C GLY A 37 -38.66 33.57 2.02
N ALA A 38 -38.81 32.85 0.91
CA ALA A 38 -37.71 32.66 -0.03
C ALA A 38 -37.64 33.85 -1.02
N PRO A 39 -36.48 34.52 -1.18
CA PRO A 39 -36.24 35.41 -2.30
C PRO A 39 -35.40 34.75 -3.40
N THR A 40 -35.77 35.04 -4.63
CA THR A 40 -35.10 34.66 -5.88
C THR A 40 -33.65 35.14 -5.97
N ALA A 41 -32.79 34.35 -6.60
CA ALA A 41 -31.40 34.73 -6.90
C ALA A 41 -31.31 35.86 -7.95
N PRO A 42 -30.42 36.86 -7.77
CA PRO A 42 -30.04 37.77 -8.83
C PRO A 42 -28.96 37.15 -9.72
N GLN A 43 -29.16 37.17 -11.03
CA GLN A 43 -28.14 36.83 -12.02
C GLN A 43 -27.15 38.01 -12.16
N CYS A 44 -25.93 37.87 -11.64
CA CYS A 44 -24.86 38.80 -11.98
C CYS A 44 -24.10 38.32 -13.22
N ARG A 45 -24.44 38.86 -14.39
CA ARG A 45 -23.51 38.90 -15.53
C ARG A 45 -22.27 39.68 -15.12
N PHE A 46 -21.09 39.10 -15.33
CA PHE A 46 -19.87 39.87 -15.47
C PHE A 46 -19.57 40.02 -16.95
N ASP A 47 -19.92 41.18 -17.51
CA ASP A 47 -19.46 41.58 -18.83
C ASP A 47 -17.95 41.84 -18.78
N LEU A 48 -17.20 41.19 -19.66
CA LEU A 48 -15.79 41.44 -19.89
C LEU A 48 -15.64 42.56 -20.93
N PRO A 49 -14.99 43.67 -20.54
CA PRO A 49 -14.13 44.38 -21.49
C PRO A 49 -12.73 44.53 -20.89
N PHE A 50 -11.71 44.02 -21.57
CA PHE A 50 -10.58 44.87 -21.98
C PHE A 50 -9.75 44.20 -23.08
N ARG A 51 -9.36 45.01 -24.08
CA ARG A 51 -8.58 44.57 -25.24
C ARG A 51 -7.08 44.51 -24.91
N ARG A 52 -6.39 43.61 -25.63
CA ARG A 52 -4.99 43.67 -26.09
C ARG A 52 -4.04 44.70 -25.44
N ALA A 53 -2.93 44.19 -24.90
CA ALA A 53 -1.62 44.79 -25.13
C ALA A 53 -0.60 43.67 -25.44
N VAL A 54 0.15 43.84 -26.52
CA VAL A 54 1.30 43.00 -26.90
C VAL A 54 2.53 43.91 -26.85
N PRO A 55 3.63 43.51 -26.19
CA PRO A 55 4.95 44.08 -26.45
C PRO A 55 5.73 43.14 -27.38
N SER A 56 5.85 43.52 -28.64
CA SER A 56 6.95 43.11 -29.51
C SER A 56 8.23 43.80 -29.05
N GLY A 57 9.31 43.06 -28.88
CA GLY A 57 10.60 43.60 -28.41
C GLY A 57 11.78 42.75 -28.85
N GLN A 58 12.00 42.65 -30.16
CA GLN A 58 13.32 42.31 -30.67
C GLN A 58 14.23 43.53 -30.49
N GLU A 59 15.40 43.35 -29.88
CA GLU A 59 16.53 44.20 -30.18
C GLU A 59 17.78 43.34 -30.37
N ARG A 60 18.52 43.67 -31.42
CA ARG A 60 19.78 43.02 -31.81
C ARG A 60 20.89 43.97 -31.39
N ASP A 61 21.99 43.45 -30.87
CA ASP A 61 23.26 44.17 -30.88
C ASP A 61 24.30 43.35 -31.66
N PRO A 62 24.84 43.86 -32.78
CA PRO A 62 25.82 43.17 -33.60
C PRO A 62 27.26 43.66 -33.36
N ASP A 63 28.22 42.83 -33.78
CA ASP A 63 29.59 43.24 -34.14
C ASP A 63 30.53 43.78 -33.02
N ALA A 64 31.84 43.52 -33.02
CA ALA A 64 32.64 42.55 -33.78
C ALA A 64 34.09 42.45 -33.23
N ARG A 65 34.86 41.57 -33.89
CA ARG A 65 36.33 41.63 -34.17
C ARG A 65 37.30 40.81 -33.31
N ARG A 66 37.73 39.72 -33.96
CA ARG A 66 39.15 39.29 -34.21
C ARG A 66 39.90 38.73 -32.98
N ARG A 67 40.79 37.74 -33.11
CA ARG A 67 41.68 37.31 -34.23
C ARG A 67 41.65 35.75 -34.29
N ALA A 68 41.54 35.05 -35.43
CA ALA A 68 42.58 34.82 -36.46
C ALA A 68 43.88 34.22 -35.86
N ARG A 69 44.48 33.11 -36.34
CA ARG A 69 44.62 32.56 -37.72
C ARG A 69 44.93 31.04 -37.74
N HIS A 70 44.82 30.42 -38.93
CA HIS A 70 45.56 29.28 -39.59
C HIS A 70 46.22 28.16 -38.73
N HIS A 71 46.35 26.90 -39.16
CA HIS A 71 46.68 26.33 -40.49
C HIS A 71 45.88 25.03 -40.73
N ARG A 72 45.29 24.76 -41.92
CA ARG A 72 45.87 24.33 -43.21
C ARG A 72 46.42 22.89 -43.18
N ALA A 73 45.71 21.98 -43.85
CA ALA A 73 46.18 20.63 -44.21
C ALA A 73 47.27 20.67 -45.30
N PRO A 74 47.87 19.51 -45.64
CA PRO A 74 47.61 19.00 -46.98
C PRO A 74 47.28 17.49 -47.05
N ARG A 75 46.80 17.09 -48.23
CA ARG A 75 46.77 15.70 -48.73
C ARG A 75 48.03 15.44 -49.57
N GLU A 76 48.53 14.22 -49.55
CA GLU A 76 49.31 13.54 -50.61
C GLU A 76 49.05 12.04 -50.37
N ASP A 77 48.45 11.25 -51.27
CA ASP A 77 48.74 10.86 -52.66
C ASP A 77 49.75 9.72 -52.81
N SER A 78 49.31 8.69 -53.57
CA SER A 78 50.10 7.63 -54.22
C SER A 78 50.87 6.63 -53.32
N MET A 79 51.16 5.39 -53.69
CA MET A 79 50.64 4.38 -54.63
C MET A 79 51.68 3.23 -54.57
N ARG A 80 51.23 2.00 -54.30
CA ARG A 80 51.81 0.67 -54.67
C ARG A 80 53.33 0.56 -54.97
N ILE A 81 54.01 -0.41 -54.35
CA ILE A 81 54.87 -1.44 -55.01
C ILE A 81 55.11 -2.62 -54.01
N ILE A 82 56.00 -3.57 -54.27
CA ILE A 82 55.67 -5.03 -54.18
C ILE A 82 56.73 -5.89 -53.44
N THR A 83 56.34 -7.13 -53.11
CA THR A 83 57.18 -8.37 -52.93
C THR A 83 57.89 -8.59 -51.57
N PRO A 84 58.24 -9.85 -51.19
CA PRO A 84 57.65 -10.43 -49.99
C PRO A 84 58.69 -10.97 -48.98
N PHE A 85 58.23 -11.36 -47.80
CA PHE A 85 58.95 -12.33 -46.98
C PHE A 85 58.01 -13.42 -46.47
N ALA A 86 58.36 -14.67 -46.75
CA ALA A 86 57.60 -15.83 -46.29
C ALA A 86 57.80 -16.00 -44.78
N PHE A 87 56.72 -16.22 -44.04
CA PHE A 87 56.81 -16.84 -42.73
C PHE A 87 55.76 -17.93 -42.54
N ALA A 88 56.22 -19.01 -41.92
CA ALA A 88 55.67 -20.35 -41.93
C ALA A 88 54.18 -20.48 -41.56
N VAL A 89 53.55 -21.45 -42.21
CA VAL A 89 52.22 -21.99 -41.88
C VAL A 89 52.23 -22.56 -40.45
N THR A 90 51.35 -22.04 -39.60
CA THR A 90 50.87 -22.73 -38.39
C THR A 90 49.35 -22.64 -38.35
N VAL A 91 48.69 -23.67 -38.91
CA VAL A 91 47.22 -23.84 -38.79
C VAL A 91 46.93 -24.33 -37.37
N ALA A 92 46.87 -23.38 -36.43
CA ALA A 92 46.25 -23.61 -35.13
C ALA A 92 44.73 -23.71 -35.35
N ALA A 93 44.19 -24.93 -35.29
CA ALA A 93 42.76 -25.17 -35.37
C ALA A 93 42.07 -24.52 -34.15
N ALA A 94 41.55 -23.31 -34.35
CA ALA A 94 40.73 -22.63 -33.37
C ALA A 94 39.40 -23.36 -33.23
N ALA A 95 39.37 -24.39 -32.38
CA ALA A 95 38.15 -24.99 -31.89
C ALA A 95 37.38 -23.91 -31.13
N THR A 96 36.43 -23.26 -31.81
CA THR A 96 35.50 -22.34 -31.19
C THR A 96 34.69 -23.13 -30.17
N VAL A 97 35.07 -23.02 -28.90
CA VAL A 97 34.25 -23.46 -27.78
C VAL A 97 32.99 -22.60 -27.82
N GLN A 98 32.00 -23.13 -28.53
CA GLN A 98 30.67 -22.57 -28.60
C GLN A 98 30.06 -22.76 -27.23
N ALA A 99 30.30 -21.78 -26.34
CA ALA A 99 29.63 -21.73 -25.06
C ALA A 99 28.12 -21.90 -25.33
N PRO A 100 27.44 -22.86 -24.68
CA PRO A 100 26.03 -23.05 -24.92
C PRO A 100 25.34 -21.72 -24.61
N ALA A 101 24.75 -21.11 -25.64
CA ALA A 101 23.90 -19.94 -25.43
C ALA A 101 22.84 -20.35 -24.40
N PRO A 102 22.56 -19.52 -23.38
CA PRO A 102 21.57 -19.87 -22.38
C PRO A 102 20.27 -20.21 -23.10
N ALA A 103 19.80 -21.44 -22.92
CA ALA A 103 18.57 -21.91 -23.53
C ALA A 103 17.49 -20.87 -23.23
N VAL A 104 16.84 -20.36 -24.28
CA VAL A 104 15.91 -19.25 -24.12
C VAL A 104 14.73 -19.77 -23.30
N ALA A 105 14.63 -19.36 -22.03
CA ALA A 105 13.55 -19.70 -21.10
C ALA A 105 12.23 -18.98 -21.49
N ALA A 106 11.85 -19.08 -22.77
CA ALA A 106 10.77 -18.34 -23.40
C ALA A 106 9.40 -19.02 -23.23
N ASP A 107 9.35 -20.31 -22.92
CA ASP A 107 8.16 -21.14 -23.18
C ASP A 107 7.36 -21.55 -21.93
N VAL A 108 7.87 -21.30 -20.72
CA VAL A 108 7.16 -21.66 -19.47
C VAL A 108 5.81 -20.94 -19.35
N PHE A 109 5.70 -19.71 -19.86
CA PHE A 109 4.48 -18.89 -19.77
C PHE A 109 3.88 -18.48 -21.14
N ALA A 110 4.52 -18.83 -22.26
CA ALA A 110 4.05 -18.45 -23.60
C ALA A 110 2.66 -19.02 -23.90
N GLY A 111 1.72 -18.17 -24.32
CA GLY A 111 0.33 -18.55 -24.58
C GLY A 111 -0.48 -18.97 -23.36
N LYS A 112 0.09 -18.92 -22.14
CA LYS A 112 -0.57 -19.34 -20.90
C LYS A 112 -1.26 -18.17 -20.18
N GLN A 113 -2.05 -18.51 -19.16
CA GLN A 113 -2.72 -17.56 -18.28
C GLN A 113 -2.13 -17.65 -16.87
N LEU A 114 -1.67 -16.51 -16.32
CA LEU A 114 -1.25 -16.42 -14.92
C LEU A 114 -2.42 -15.89 -14.09
N THR A 115 -2.93 -16.72 -13.19
CA THR A 115 -3.99 -16.34 -12.26
C THR A 115 -3.40 -15.74 -10.99
N ILE A 116 -3.77 -14.49 -10.67
CA ILE A 116 -3.45 -13.83 -9.40
C ILE A 116 -4.73 -13.78 -8.54
N ILE A 117 -4.70 -14.40 -7.35
CA ILE A 117 -5.87 -14.46 -6.47
C ILE A 117 -5.67 -13.57 -5.23
N ALA A 118 -6.58 -12.63 -4.97
CA ALA A 118 -6.58 -11.80 -3.76
C ALA A 118 -7.41 -12.44 -2.63
N GLY A 119 -6.87 -12.48 -1.40
CA GLY A 119 -7.54 -13.08 -0.23
C GLY A 119 -8.68 -12.27 0.39
N TYR A 120 -9.10 -11.20 -0.29
CA TYR A 120 -10.06 -10.18 0.18
C TYR A 120 -11.09 -9.87 -0.92
N ARG A 121 -12.17 -9.17 -0.54
CA ARG A 121 -13.24 -8.76 -1.47
C ARG A 121 -12.71 -7.76 -2.53
N PRO A 122 -13.30 -7.73 -3.74
CA PRO A 122 -13.00 -6.71 -4.76
C PRO A 122 -13.06 -5.29 -4.20
N GLY A 123 -12.17 -4.41 -4.68
CA GLY A 123 -12.06 -3.00 -4.26
C GLY A 123 -11.41 -2.78 -2.90
N GLY A 124 -11.14 -3.82 -2.12
CA GLY A 124 -10.37 -3.73 -0.87
C GLY A 124 -8.87 -3.50 -1.12
N GLY A 125 -8.15 -2.97 -0.13
CA GLY A 125 -6.72 -2.65 -0.30
C GLY A 125 -5.84 -3.81 -0.81
N VAL A 126 -6.10 -5.05 -0.39
CA VAL A 126 -5.38 -6.25 -0.87
C VAL A 126 -5.74 -6.59 -2.32
N ASP A 127 -6.98 -6.37 -2.75
CA ASP A 127 -7.40 -6.51 -4.16
C ASP A 127 -6.74 -5.43 -5.03
N ASN A 128 -6.68 -4.18 -4.55
CA ASN A 128 -6.00 -3.09 -5.26
C ASN A 128 -4.49 -3.36 -5.41
N ASN A 129 -3.84 -3.98 -4.41
CA ASN A 129 -2.45 -4.44 -4.50
C ASN A 129 -2.31 -5.55 -5.56
N ALA A 130 -3.14 -6.60 -5.50
CA ALA A 130 -3.10 -7.70 -6.48
C ALA A 130 -3.32 -7.22 -7.92
N ARG A 131 -4.29 -6.32 -8.14
CA ARG A 131 -4.56 -5.71 -9.46
C ARG A 131 -3.47 -4.77 -9.93
N LEU A 132 -2.76 -4.09 -9.02
CA LEU A 132 -1.59 -3.29 -9.38
C LEU A 132 -0.47 -4.20 -9.87
N VAL A 133 -0.10 -5.25 -9.11
CA VAL A 133 0.89 -6.25 -9.55
C VAL A 133 0.48 -6.85 -10.89
N GLY A 134 -0.77 -7.31 -11.02
CA GLY A 134 -1.27 -7.95 -12.23
C GLY A 134 -1.33 -7.05 -13.47
N ALA A 135 -1.45 -5.73 -13.31
CA ALA A 135 -1.47 -4.79 -14.43
C ALA A 135 -0.09 -4.55 -15.06
N HIS A 136 1.00 -4.86 -14.34
CA HIS A 136 2.37 -4.56 -14.75
C HIS A 136 3.26 -5.81 -14.88
N ILE A 137 3.12 -6.83 -14.01
CA ILE A 137 4.04 -7.98 -13.96
C ILE A 137 4.11 -8.76 -15.27
N GLY A 138 3.01 -8.90 -16.00
CA GLY A 138 2.94 -9.71 -17.23
C GLY A 138 3.93 -9.27 -18.32
N ARG A 139 4.27 -7.98 -18.41
CA ARG A 139 5.26 -7.45 -19.37
C ARG A 139 6.70 -7.83 -19.01
N HIS A 140 6.93 -8.18 -17.74
CA HIS A 140 8.24 -8.55 -17.21
C HIS A 140 8.45 -10.08 -17.19
N ILE A 141 7.43 -10.88 -17.55
CA ILE A 141 7.49 -12.35 -17.66
C ILE A 141 7.73 -12.72 -19.14
N PRO A 142 8.73 -13.56 -19.47
CA PRO A 142 8.92 -14.12 -20.81
C PRO A 142 7.66 -14.82 -21.32
N GLY A 143 7.33 -14.66 -22.60
CA GLY A 143 6.08 -15.18 -23.18
C GLY A 143 4.81 -14.35 -22.87
N ALA A 144 4.92 -13.30 -22.03
CA ALA A 144 3.87 -12.31 -21.75
C ALA A 144 2.48 -12.91 -21.47
N PRO A 145 2.33 -13.77 -20.44
CA PRO A 145 1.08 -14.48 -20.15
C PRO A 145 -0.08 -13.52 -19.89
N THR A 146 -1.29 -13.96 -20.25
CA THR A 146 -2.50 -13.19 -19.93
C THR A 146 -2.76 -13.24 -18.41
N ILE A 147 -2.88 -12.07 -17.78
CA ILE A 147 -3.05 -11.99 -16.32
C ILE A 147 -4.54 -11.97 -15.93
N ILE A 148 -4.95 -12.95 -15.12
CA ILE A 148 -6.34 -13.07 -14.64
C ILE A 148 -6.39 -12.77 -13.13
N ASN A 149 -7.08 -11.70 -12.75
CA ASN A 149 -7.29 -11.35 -11.35
C ASN A 149 -8.57 -12.00 -10.80
N LYS A 150 -8.47 -12.77 -9.71
CA LYS A 150 -9.61 -13.39 -9.01
C LYS A 150 -9.62 -13.01 -7.53
N ASN A 151 -10.75 -13.19 -6.85
CA ASN A 151 -10.90 -12.92 -5.42
C ASN A 151 -11.35 -14.19 -4.68
N MET A 152 -10.72 -14.48 -3.55
CA MET A 152 -11.05 -15.60 -2.66
C MET A 152 -11.13 -15.14 -1.20
N PRO A 153 -12.12 -14.29 -0.85
CA PRO A 153 -12.24 -13.70 0.48
C PRO A 153 -12.53 -14.74 1.57
N GLY A 154 -11.91 -14.58 2.74
CA GLY A 154 -12.29 -15.29 3.96
C GLY A 154 -11.19 -15.33 5.02
N ALA A 155 -11.58 -15.28 6.29
CA ALA A 155 -10.70 -15.45 7.46
C ALA A 155 -9.38 -14.64 7.39
N GLY A 156 -9.45 -13.35 7.02
CA GLY A 156 -8.27 -12.47 6.96
C GLY A 156 -7.21 -12.87 5.92
N GLY A 157 -7.57 -13.70 4.94
CA GLY A 157 -6.68 -14.30 3.96
C GLY A 157 -6.44 -15.79 4.15
N ALA A 158 -6.69 -16.33 5.35
CA ALA A 158 -6.42 -17.73 5.68
C ALA A 158 -7.22 -18.74 4.82
N ARG A 159 -8.40 -18.36 4.31
CA ARG A 159 -9.15 -19.21 3.36
C ARG A 159 -8.39 -19.43 2.05
N LEU A 160 -7.79 -18.38 1.51
CA LEU A 160 -6.98 -18.46 0.29
C LEU A 160 -5.66 -19.19 0.57
N ALA A 161 -4.98 -18.87 1.67
CA ALA A 161 -3.74 -19.57 2.04
C ALA A 161 -3.97 -21.08 2.23
N ASN A 162 -5.07 -21.50 2.87
CA ASN A 162 -5.46 -22.91 2.97
C ASN A 162 -5.63 -23.57 1.59
N TRP A 163 -6.35 -22.93 0.66
CA TRP A 163 -6.57 -23.46 -0.68
C TRP A 163 -5.25 -23.54 -1.46
N LEU A 164 -4.46 -22.47 -1.47
CA LEU A 164 -3.19 -22.40 -2.18
C LEU A 164 -2.19 -23.47 -1.68
N TYR A 165 -2.11 -23.68 -0.37
CA TYR A 165 -1.21 -24.67 0.23
C TYR A 165 -1.61 -26.12 -0.08
N ASN A 166 -2.91 -26.42 -0.16
CA ASN A 166 -3.41 -27.80 -0.17
C ASN A 166 -4.04 -28.26 -1.50
N LYS A 167 -4.33 -27.33 -2.43
CA LYS A 167 -5.19 -27.59 -3.60
C LYS A 167 -4.79 -26.87 -4.88
N ALA A 168 -3.87 -25.91 -4.85
CA ALA A 168 -3.42 -25.24 -6.07
C ALA A 168 -2.29 -26.03 -6.75
N ASP A 169 -2.27 -25.96 -8.08
CA ASP A 169 -1.24 -26.54 -8.92
C ASP A 169 0.10 -25.81 -8.73
N LYS A 170 1.20 -26.58 -8.83
CA LYS A 170 2.56 -26.11 -8.53
C LYS A 170 3.33 -25.64 -9.76
N ASP A 171 2.63 -25.36 -10.84
CA ASP A 171 3.17 -25.02 -12.18
C ASP A 171 3.56 -23.53 -12.34
N GLY A 172 3.39 -22.72 -11.28
CA GLY A 172 3.63 -21.28 -11.32
C GLY A 172 2.55 -20.46 -12.05
N LEU A 173 1.49 -21.09 -12.59
CA LEU A 173 0.39 -20.40 -13.27
C LEU A 173 -0.68 -19.89 -12.29
N THR A 174 -0.57 -20.23 -11.00
CA THR A 174 -1.40 -19.68 -9.93
C THR A 174 -0.55 -19.07 -8.82
N VAL A 175 -0.73 -17.78 -8.57
CA VAL A 175 -0.14 -17.05 -7.45
C VAL A 175 -1.22 -16.35 -6.63
N ALA A 176 -0.93 -16.04 -5.38
CA ALA A 176 -1.86 -15.44 -4.44
C ALA A 176 -1.30 -14.20 -3.77
N VAL A 177 -2.22 -13.34 -3.35
CA VAL A 177 -2.01 -12.20 -2.48
C VAL A 177 -2.98 -12.35 -1.31
N PRO A 178 -2.68 -13.20 -0.30
CA PRO A 178 -3.66 -13.54 0.73
C PRO A 178 -3.91 -12.37 1.69
N GLY A 179 -2.96 -11.44 1.83
CA GLY A 179 -3.07 -10.24 2.67
C GLY A 179 -1.94 -10.15 3.69
N ARG A 180 -2.12 -9.34 4.73
CA ARG A 180 -1.08 -9.07 5.76
C ARG A 180 -1.17 -9.95 6.99
N SER A 181 -2.36 -10.47 7.31
CA SER A 181 -2.69 -11.05 8.62
C SER A 181 -2.66 -12.57 8.67
N TRP A 182 -2.67 -13.26 7.52
CA TRP A 182 -2.81 -14.71 7.45
C TRP A 182 -1.62 -15.47 8.06
N MET A 183 -0.41 -14.90 8.07
CA MET A 183 0.76 -15.53 8.71
C MET A 183 0.65 -15.55 10.24
N MET A 184 -0.03 -14.56 10.83
CA MET A 184 -0.23 -14.48 12.29
C MET A 184 -1.08 -15.65 12.81
N SER A 185 -1.83 -16.33 11.95
CA SER A 185 -2.66 -17.48 12.34
C SER A 185 -1.84 -18.65 12.89
N ARG A 186 -0.54 -18.75 12.56
CA ARG A 186 0.42 -19.68 13.19
C ARG A 186 0.57 -19.40 14.69
N LEU A 187 0.74 -18.13 15.07
CA LEU A 187 0.87 -17.72 16.47
C LEU A 187 -0.48 -17.76 17.20
N LEU A 188 -1.58 -17.47 16.49
CA LEU A 188 -2.93 -17.54 17.04
C LEU A 188 -3.43 -18.98 17.25
N LYS A 189 -2.77 -19.99 16.66
CA LYS A 189 -3.17 -21.41 16.65
C LYS A 189 -4.63 -21.59 16.17
N ASP A 190 -5.04 -20.81 15.17
CA ASP A 190 -6.43 -20.79 14.69
C ASP A 190 -6.86 -22.19 14.18
N PRO A 191 -7.95 -22.79 14.70
CA PRO A 191 -8.28 -24.19 14.45
C PRO A 191 -8.71 -24.49 12.99
N GLY A 192 -8.90 -23.47 12.16
CA GLY A 192 -9.16 -23.59 10.73
C GLY A 192 -7.90 -23.55 9.84
N VAL A 193 -6.71 -23.37 10.39
CA VAL A 193 -5.45 -23.27 9.63
C VAL A 193 -4.92 -24.66 9.26
N ARG A 194 -4.64 -24.87 7.98
CA ARG A 194 -4.08 -26.11 7.41
C ARG A 194 -2.89 -25.80 6.50
N PHE A 195 -2.13 -24.77 6.84
CA PHE A 195 -0.91 -24.36 6.13
C PHE A 195 0.18 -23.97 7.14
N ASP A 196 1.43 -24.00 6.69
CA ASP A 196 2.56 -23.38 7.38
C ASP A 196 3.01 -22.14 6.59
N PRO A 197 2.89 -20.91 7.14
CA PRO A 197 3.28 -19.70 6.42
C PRO A 197 4.78 -19.66 6.06
N LEU A 198 5.63 -20.46 6.72
CA LEU A 198 7.07 -20.50 6.42
C LEU A 198 7.43 -21.34 5.18
N LYS A 199 6.49 -22.15 4.68
CA LYS A 199 6.71 -23.09 3.55
C LYS A 199 6.17 -22.60 2.20
N PHE A 200 5.55 -21.43 2.14
CA PHE A 200 5.10 -20.86 0.86
C PHE A 200 6.28 -20.33 0.07
N ASP A 201 6.17 -20.40 -1.26
CA ASP A 201 7.17 -19.84 -2.15
C ASP A 201 6.91 -18.34 -2.35
N TYR A 202 7.60 -17.52 -1.56
CA TYR A 202 7.49 -16.07 -1.64
C TYR A 202 8.11 -15.56 -2.94
N ILE A 203 7.35 -14.76 -3.68
CA ILE A 203 7.80 -14.09 -4.92
C ILE A 203 8.36 -12.71 -4.56
N GLY A 204 7.64 -11.97 -3.72
CA GLY A 204 8.07 -10.67 -3.19
C GLY A 204 6.94 -9.95 -2.45
N SER A 205 7.19 -8.72 -2.02
CA SER A 205 6.18 -7.82 -1.41
C SER A 205 6.42 -6.38 -1.88
N LEU A 206 5.35 -5.58 -2.03
CA LEU A 206 5.49 -4.19 -2.48
C LEU A 206 6.27 -3.33 -1.48
N GLY A 207 6.43 -3.85 -0.27
CA GLY A 207 7.33 -3.32 0.72
C GLY A 207 6.67 -3.26 2.08
N PRO A 208 7.48 -3.06 3.12
CA PRO A 208 6.98 -2.78 4.43
C PRO A 208 6.38 -1.35 4.40
N VAL A 209 5.28 -1.10 5.12
CA VAL A 209 4.66 0.23 5.20
C VAL A 209 5.18 0.97 6.44
N PRO A 210 5.98 2.05 6.31
CA PRO A 210 6.54 2.74 7.47
C PRO A 210 5.45 3.41 8.30
N TYR A 211 5.41 3.08 9.59
CA TYR A 211 4.56 3.73 10.58
C TYR A 211 5.38 4.69 11.43
N TYR A 212 4.70 5.71 11.95
CA TYR A 212 5.27 6.76 12.77
C TYR A 212 4.35 7.07 13.94
N LEU A 213 4.94 7.61 15.00
CA LEU A 213 4.18 8.26 16.07
C LEU A 213 4.06 9.74 15.72
N PHE A 214 2.85 10.18 15.35
CA PHE A 214 2.55 11.56 15.00
C PHE A 214 1.95 12.32 16.19
N VAL A 215 2.35 13.58 16.37
CA VAL A 215 1.76 14.52 17.35
C VAL A 215 1.54 15.89 16.73
N ARG A 216 0.62 16.68 17.27
CA ARG A 216 0.45 18.08 16.88
C ARG A 216 1.73 18.87 17.10
N ALA A 217 2.10 19.73 16.16
CA ALA A 217 3.30 20.57 16.29
C ALA A 217 3.20 21.60 17.44
N ASP A 218 2.00 22.03 17.82
CA ASP A 218 1.75 22.93 18.95
C ASP A 218 1.66 22.20 20.31
N SER A 219 1.87 20.88 20.36
CA SER A 219 1.82 20.10 21.61
C SER A 219 2.98 20.40 22.58
N GLY A 220 4.12 20.86 22.05
CA GLY A 220 5.39 20.98 22.76
C GLY A 220 6.23 19.69 22.77
N ILE A 221 5.72 18.58 22.22
CA ILE A 221 6.45 17.31 22.11
C ILE A 221 7.15 17.25 20.74
N ARG A 222 8.48 17.07 20.72
CA ARG A 222 9.29 17.04 19.48
C ARG A 222 10.10 15.75 19.30
N SER A 223 10.19 14.93 20.35
CA SER A 223 10.99 13.70 20.40
C SER A 223 10.34 12.65 21.32
N LEU A 224 10.88 11.43 21.34
CA LEU A 224 10.49 10.41 22.32
C LEU A 224 10.90 10.78 23.75
N ASP A 225 12.01 11.50 23.90
CA ASP A 225 12.47 12.04 25.18
C ASP A 225 11.48 13.05 25.77
N ASP A 226 10.98 13.99 24.95
CA ASP A 226 9.95 14.95 25.38
C ASP A 226 8.67 14.24 25.78
N LEU A 227 8.26 13.22 25.00
CA LEU A 227 7.07 12.43 25.27
C LEU A 227 7.20 11.69 26.61
N LYS A 228 8.34 11.03 26.85
CA LYS A 228 8.60 10.27 28.08
C LYS A 228 8.74 11.16 29.32
N LYS A 229 9.21 12.41 29.15
CA LYS A 229 9.37 13.41 30.21
C LYS A 229 8.17 14.37 30.34
N SER A 230 7.09 14.18 29.57
CA SER A 230 5.95 15.10 29.56
C SER A 230 5.26 15.14 30.92
N LYS A 231 5.11 16.35 31.47
CA LYS A 231 4.34 16.60 32.71
C LYS A 231 2.82 16.53 32.52
N ARG A 232 2.35 16.39 31.26
CA ARG A 232 0.94 16.27 30.89
C ARG A 232 0.70 14.93 30.22
N GLU A 233 -0.43 14.29 30.51
CA GLU A 233 -0.88 13.08 29.81
C GLU A 233 -1.09 13.40 28.32
N VAL A 234 -0.34 12.72 27.44
CA VAL A 234 -0.40 12.89 25.99
C VAL A 234 -1.38 11.87 25.42
N VAL A 235 -2.50 12.35 24.90
CA VAL A 235 -3.61 11.50 24.46
C VAL A 235 -3.47 11.15 22.98
N PHE A 236 -3.52 9.87 22.64
CA PHE A 236 -3.45 9.34 21.27
C PHE A 236 -4.78 8.73 20.84
N GLY A 237 -5.25 9.06 19.64
CA GLY A 237 -6.47 8.50 19.06
C GLY A 237 -6.22 7.20 18.29
N GLY A 238 -7.05 6.19 18.52
CA GLY A 238 -7.05 4.90 17.84
C GLY A 238 -8.45 4.37 17.54
N LEU A 239 -8.57 3.34 16.70
CA LEU A 239 -9.88 2.87 16.23
C LEU A 239 -10.53 1.88 17.21
N THR A 240 -9.95 0.69 17.35
CA THR A 240 -10.47 -0.38 18.20
C THR A 240 -9.37 -0.92 19.11
N LYS A 241 -9.74 -1.64 20.17
CA LYS A 241 -8.77 -2.28 21.10
C LYS A 241 -7.82 -3.30 20.44
N ARG A 242 -8.04 -3.68 19.17
CA ARG A 242 -7.18 -4.57 18.37
C ARG A 242 -6.36 -3.84 17.31
N ALA A 243 -6.67 -2.58 17.00
CA ALA A 243 -5.96 -1.84 15.97
C ALA A 243 -4.59 -1.40 16.48
N SER A 244 -3.55 -1.54 15.68
CA SER A 244 -2.18 -1.12 16.04
C SER A 244 -2.12 0.35 16.46
N ASN A 245 -2.93 1.21 15.85
CA ASN A 245 -3.02 2.63 16.21
C ASN A 245 -3.60 2.94 17.60
N TYR A 246 -4.25 1.98 18.24
CA TYR A 246 -4.56 2.01 19.67
C TYR A 246 -3.53 1.24 20.49
N VAL A 247 -3.18 0.02 20.06
CA VAL A 247 -2.36 -0.91 20.86
C VAL A 247 -0.94 -0.37 21.07
N VAL A 248 -0.32 0.26 20.07
CA VAL A 248 1.04 0.81 20.21
C VAL A 248 1.09 1.95 21.25
N PRO A 249 0.25 3.01 21.18
CA PRO A 249 0.18 3.99 22.26
C PRO A 249 -0.23 3.40 23.63
N ALA A 250 -1.12 2.40 23.65
CA ALA A 250 -1.52 1.74 24.90
C ALA A 250 -0.37 0.96 25.55
N LEU A 251 0.54 0.39 24.76
CA LEU A 251 1.76 -0.24 25.26
C LEU A 251 2.70 0.79 25.92
N LEU A 252 2.81 2.01 25.38
CA LEU A 252 3.64 3.07 26.00
C LEU A 252 3.08 3.50 27.37
N GLY A 253 1.76 3.69 27.48
CA GLY A 253 1.11 3.98 28.76
C GLY A 253 1.28 2.84 29.77
N ALA A 254 1.17 1.58 29.33
CA ALA A 254 1.45 0.41 30.16
C ALA A 254 2.94 0.24 30.52
N ASP A 255 3.84 0.87 29.77
CA ASP A 255 5.30 0.95 30.01
C ASP A 255 5.68 2.17 30.89
N GLY A 256 4.70 2.83 31.50
CA GLY A 256 4.89 3.94 32.44
C GLY A 256 5.11 5.31 31.80
N TRP A 257 4.91 5.46 30.49
CA TRP A 257 4.98 6.76 29.83
C TRP A 257 3.71 7.58 30.13
N PRO A 258 3.76 8.92 30.11
CA PRO A 258 2.59 9.79 30.28
C PRO A 258 1.72 9.80 29.01
N VAL A 259 1.26 8.62 28.58
CA VAL A 259 0.57 8.37 27.31
C VAL A 259 -0.75 7.65 27.56
N LYS A 260 -1.83 8.17 26.98
CA LYS A 260 -3.17 7.55 27.04
C LYS A 260 -3.71 7.28 25.66
N ALA A 261 -4.02 6.01 25.40
CA ALA A 261 -4.70 5.62 24.17
C ALA A 261 -6.22 5.71 24.34
N LEU A 262 -6.88 6.53 23.51
CA LEU A 262 -8.33 6.51 23.34
C LEU A 262 -8.70 5.62 22.15
N HIS A 263 -9.84 4.93 22.27
CA HIS A 263 -10.41 4.12 21.19
C HIS A 263 -11.90 4.46 21.00
N GLY A 264 -12.48 4.03 19.88
CA GLY A 264 -13.92 4.15 19.61
C GLY A 264 -14.26 5.06 18.42
N TYR A 265 -13.26 5.75 17.87
CA TYR A 265 -13.39 6.51 16.63
C TYR A 265 -13.85 5.61 15.48
N LYS A 266 -14.79 6.10 14.68
CA LYS A 266 -15.44 5.33 13.60
C LYS A 266 -14.58 5.19 12.34
N GLY A 267 -13.58 6.06 12.17
CA GLY A 267 -12.60 6.01 11.08
C GLY A 267 -11.43 6.95 11.33
N THR A 268 -10.40 6.84 10.49
CA THR A 268 -9.17 7.65 10.57
C THR A 268 -9.47 9.16 10.49
N ALA A 269 -10.37 9.56 9.58
CA ALA A 269 -10.81 10.96 9.47
C ALA A 269 -11.39 11.52 10.78
N ASN A 270 -12.08 10.71 11.61
CA ASN A 270 -12.57 11.17 12.91
C ASN A 270 -11.44 11.36 13.93
N ILE A 271 -10.37 10.55 13.87
CA ILE A 271 -9.17 10.74 14.70
C ILE A 271 -8.47 12.04 14.28
N LEU A 272 -8.32 12.29 12.98
CA LEU A 272 -7.68 13.50 12.46
C LEU A 272 -8.47 14.77 12.80
N LEU A 273 -9.80 14.72 12.74
CA LEU A 273 -10.67 15.81 13.21
C LEU A 273 -10.52 16.07 14.72
N ALA A 274 -10.48 15.02 15.53
CA ALA A 274 -10.25 15.13 16.98
C ALA A 274 -8.84 15.64 17.31
N ILE A 275 -7.83 15.34 16.47
CA ILE A 275 -6.51 15.97 16.53
C ILE A 275 -6.66 17.48 16.28
N GLU A 276 -7.33 17.92 15.22
CA GLU A 276 -7.53 19.35 14.92
C GLU A 276 -8.24 20.09 16.04
N GLN A 277 -9.32 19.51 16.57
CA GLN A 277 -10.12 19.99 17.69
C GLN A 277 -9.39 19.97 19.04
N LYS A 278 -8.15 19.44 19.08
CA LYS A 278 -7.30 19.31 20.28
C LYS A 278 -7.84 18.35 21.36
N GLU A 279 -8.80 17.48 21.02
CA GLU A 279 -9.28 16.42 21.91
C GLU A 279 -8.22 15.32 22.12
N VAL A 280 -7.44 15.05 21.08
CA VAL A 280 -6.26 14.18 21.12
C VAL A 280 -5.04 14.90 20.57
N VAL A 281 -3.87 14.54 21.07
CA VAL A 281 -2.59 15.17 20.72
C VAL A 281 -1.93 14.49 19.53
N GLY A 282 -2.22 13.21 19.27
CA GLY A 282 -1.53 12.45 18.23
C GLY A 282 -2.21 11.14 17.82
N MET A 283 -1.56 10.43 16.90
CA MET A 283 -1.95 9.09 16.46
C MET A 283 -0.73 8.29 15.97
N TYR A 284 -0.87 6.96 15.94
CA TYR A 284 0.08 6.06 15.27
C TYR A 284 -0.46 5.73 13.87
N ALA A 285 0.31 6.04 12.81
CA ALA A 285 -0.14 5.93 11.42
C ALA A 285 1.03 5.83 10.42
N SER A 286 0.75 5.43 9.18
CA SER A 286 1.64 5.66 8.03
C SER A 286 1.39 7.04 7.43
N TYR A 287 2.33 7.55 6.63
CA TYR A 287 2.11 8.77 5.85
C TYR A 287 0.94 8.62 4.86
N SER A 288 0.87 7.51 4.12
CA SER A 288 -0.24 7.21 3.21
C SER A 288 -1.62 7.29 3.88
N THR A 289 -1.73 6.82 5.13
CA THR A 289 -2.96 6.86 5.91
C THR A 289 -3.42 8.30 6.15
N ILE A 290 -2.49 9.21 6.47
CA ILE A 290 -2.83 10.62 6.71
C ILE A 290 -3.05 11.35 5.39
N GLN A 291 -2.19 11.14 4.38
CA GLN A 291 -2.32 11.76 3.05
C GLN A 291 -3.69 11.50 2.42
N ASN A 292 -4.16 10.26 2.48
CA ASN A 292 -5.44 9.83 1.90
C ASN A 292 -6.68 10.32 2.67
N ASN A 293 -6.52 10.91 3.88
CA ASN A 293 -7.63 11.41 4.68
C ASN A 293 -7.58 12.94 4.86
N ARG A 294 -6.41 13.50 5.21
CA ARG A 294 -6.11 14.91 5.48
C ARG A 294 -4.62 15.21 5.28
N GLY A 295 -4.13 15.10 4.03
CA GLY A 295 -2.73 15.40 3.69
C GLY A 295 -2.30 16.82 4.06
N ASP A 296 -3.23 17.77 4.01
CA ASP A 296 -3.04 19.17 4.42
C ASP A 296 -2.52 19.33 5.85
N LEU A 297 -2.80 18.39 6.77
CA LEU A 297 -2.29 18.44 8.14
C LEU A 297 -0.79 18.15 8.22
N ILE A 298 -0.24 17.37 7.29
CA ILE A 298 1.21 17.11 7.18
C ILE A 298 1.87 18.19 6.31
N ASP A 299 1.26 18.53 5.18
CA ASP A 299 1.79 19.54 4.26
C ASP A 299 1.94 20.90 4.95
N ASN A 300 0.96 21.30 5.77
CA ASN A 300 1.01 22.51 6.59
C ASN A 300 1.72 22.33 7.95
N LYS A 301 2.31 21.15 8.21
CA LYS A 301 3.04 20.81 9.45
C LYS A 301 2.23 20.97 10.74
N VAL A 302 0.91 20.82 10.67
CA VAL A 302 0.02 20.77 11.86
C VAL A 302 0.27 19.49 12.65
N LEU A 303 0.49 18.38 11.96
CA LEU A 303 0.75 17.05 12.48
C LEU A 303 2.15 16.59 12.02
N VAL A 304 3.04 16.31 12.98
CA VAL A 304 4.46 15.98 12.71
C VAL A 304 4.86 14.64 13.33
N PRO A 305 5.71 13.84 12.67
CA PRO A 305 6.23 12.61 13.26
C PRO A 305 7.34 12.93 14.26
N ILE A 306 7.32 12.28 15.42
CA ILE A 306 8.39 12.37 16.44
C ILE A 306 9.23 11.10 16.53
N ALA A 307 8.78 10.00 15.92
CA ALA A 307 9.46 8.72 15.94
C ALA A 307 9.10 7.85 14.72
N SER A 308 10.07 7.06 14.28
CA SER A 308 9.82 5.83 13.51
C SER A 308 9.16 4.81 14.42
N ALA A 309 8.07 4.21 13.96
CA ALA A 309 7.26 3.27 14.73
C ALA A 309 6.98 1.99 13.92
N GLY A 310 8.02 1.51 13.22
CA GLY A 310 8.06 0.18 12.61
C GLY A 310 7.58 0.14 11.17
N GLY A 311 7.51 -1.07 10.62
CA GLY A 311 6.99 -1.28 9.27
C GLY A 311 7.86 -0.77 8.12
N GLY A 312 9.14 -0.45 8.30
CA GLY A 312 10.03 -0.14 7.16
C GLY A 312 11.11 0.88 7.49
N LYS A 313 11.84 1.32 6.46
CA LYS A 313 12.80 2.43 6.61
C LYS A 313 12.01 3.72 6.73
N ALA A 314 12.22 4.44 7.84
CA ALA A 314 11.62 5.74 8.06
C ALA A 314 12.22 6.81 7.14
N SER A 315 11.42 7.80 6.77
CA SER A 315 11.90 9.02 6.13
C SER A 315 12.58 9.92 7.14
N GLY A 316 13.82 10.34 6.85
CA GLY A 316 14.57 11.27 7.70
C GLY A 316 15.21 10.63 8.94
N LYS A 317 15.77 11.47 9.82
CA LYS A 317 16.49 11.05 11.04
C LYS A 317 15.55 11.06 12.25
N LEU A 318 14.66 10.07 12.32
CA LEU A 318 13.75 9.88 13.47
C LEU A 318 14.24 8.75 14.39
N GLN A 319 14.10 8.96 15.70
CA GLN A 319 14.36 7.92 16.72
C GLN A 319 13.42 6.72 16.49
N ALA A 320 13.92 5.49 16.69
CA ALA A 320 13.10 4.29 16.56
C ALA A 320 12.40 3.97 17.89
N LEU A 321 11.07 4.04 17.91
CA LEU A 321 10.24 3.78 19.09
C LEU A 321 10.62 2.48 19.86
N PRO A 322 10.93 1.34 19.21
CA PRO A 322 11.26 0.10 19.92
C PRO A 322 12.47 0.20 20.85
N GLU A 323 13.43 1.07 20.54
CA GLU A 323 14.65 1.26 21.33
C GLU A 323 14.34 1.87 22.71
N TYR A 324 13.26 2.66 22.82
CA TYR A 324 12.85 3.40 24.01
C TYR A 324 11.88 2.62 24.93
N MET A 325 11.28 1.54 24.39
CA MET A 325 10.35 0.65 25.08
C MET A 325 11.08 -0.41 25.93
N SER A 326 10.50 -0.82 27.06
CA SER A 326 10.99 -2.00 27.80
C SER A 326 10.93 -3.28 26.96
N ALA A 327 11.72 -4.30 27.34
CA ALA A 327 11.73 -5.59 26.66
C ALA A 327 10.32 -6.22 26.55
N LYS A 328 9.52 -6.14 27.62
CA LYS A 328 8.14 -6.65 27.66
C LYS A 328 7.21 -5.92 26.69
N ALA A 329 7.28 -4.59 26.66
CA ALA A 329 6.46 -3.79 25.74
C ALA A 329 6.92 -3.98 24.27
N ARG A 330 8.23 -4.09 24.05
CA ARG A 330 8.87 -4.33 22.74
C ARG A 330 8.47 -5.67 22.11
N GLY A 331 8.40 -6.74 22.90
CA GLY A 331 7.99 -8.07 22.40
C GLY A 331 6.56 -8.08 21.85
N VAL A 332 5.60 -7.54 22.60
CA VAL A 332 4.21 -7.37 22.12
C VAL A 332 4.15 -6.42 20.92
N TYR A 333 4.91 -5.33 20.95
CA TYR A 333 5.02 -4.42 19.82
C TYR A 333 5.50 -5.12 18.54
N LYS A 334 6.50 -6.04 18.61
CA LYS A 334 6.99 -6.80 17.46
C LYS A 334 5.83 -7.55 16.79
N LEU A 335 5.00 -8.24 17.57
CA LEU A 335 3.85 -9.01 17.07
C LEU A 335 2.70 -8.12 16.53
N VAL A 336 2.44 -6.98 17.17
CA VAL A 336 1.39 -6.04 16.75
C VAL A 336 1.75 -5.32 15.46
N THR A 337 3.04 -5.02 15.25
CA THR A 337 3.54 -4.27 14.10
C THR A 337 3.99 -5.16 12.94
N ALA A 338 4.30 -6.45 13.15
CA ALA A 338 4.79 -7.35 12.12
C ALA A 338 3.99 -7.37 10.79
N PRO A 339 2.64 -7.29 10.76
CA PRO A 339 1.91 -7.18 9.50
C PRO A 339 2.26 -5.96 8.63
N SER A 340 2.91 -4.92 9.17
CA SER A 340 3.47 -3.82 8.38
C SER A 340 4.91 -4.08 7.92
N THR A 341 5.69 -4.97 8.55
CA THR A 341 7.12 -5.20 8.23
C THR A 341 7.35 -6.15 7.06
N TRP A 342 6.34 -6.89 6.60
CA TRP A 342 6.40 -7.72 5.38
C TRP A 342 5.44 -7.28 4.28
N GLY A 343 4.71 -6.18 4.47
CA GLY A 343 3.85 -5.60 3.43
C GLY A 343 2.64 -6.45 3.07
N VAL A 344 2.30 -6.48 1.77
CA VAL A 344 1.30 -7.36 1.18
C VAL A 344 2.02 -8.31 0.20
N PRO A 345 2.45 -9.50 0.64
CA PRO A 345 3.28 -10.36 -0.20
C PRO A 345 2.48 -11.10 -1.26
N VAL A 346 3.16 -11.36 -2.39
CA VAL A 346 2.77 -12.27 -3.45
C VAL A 346 3.46 -13.61 -3.21
N VAL A 347 2.69 -14.70 -3.20
CA VAL A 347 3.16 -16.05 -2.87
C VAL A 347 2.64 -17.08 -3.86
N ALA A 348 3.43 -18.12 -4.12
CA ALA A 348 3.04 -19.31 -4.86
C ALA A 348 2.86 -20.52 -3.88
N PRO A 349 2.23 -21.63 -4.32
CA PRO A 349 2.09 -22.85 -3.53
C PRO A 349 3.44 -23.43 -3.07
N PRO A 350 3.53 -24.13 -1.93
CA PRO A 350 4.76 -24.78 -1.47
C PRO A 350 5.31 -25.83 -2.47
N GLY A 351 6.56 -25.63 -2.90
CA GLY A 351 7.22 -26.48 -3.89
C GLY A 351 6.72 -26.19 -5.31
N THR A 352 6.47 -24.92 -5.62
CA THR A 352 6.28 -24.46 -7.00
C THR A 352 7.51 -24.82 -7.84
N ASP A 353 7.29 -25.15 -9.11
CA ASP A 353 8.35 -25.39 -10.08
C ASP A 353 9.45 -24.32 -10.03
N GLU A 354 10.71 -24.76 -9.97
CA GLU A 354 11.84 -23.88 -9.70
C GLU A 354 12.10 -22.89 -10.84
N GLU A 355 11.91 -23.30 -12.10
CA GLU A 355 12.06 -22.43 -13.26
C GLU A 355 10.96 -21.37 -13.27
N ALA A 356 9.70 -21.78 -13.12
CA ALA A 356 8.55 -20.88 -13.05
C ALA A 356 8.67 -19.88 -11.89
N LEU A 357 9.07 -20.34 -10.70
CA LEU A 357 9.28 -19.50 -9.51
C LEU A 357 10.44 -18.51 -9.70
N SER A 358 11.54 -18.94 -10.33
CA SER A 358 12.67 -18.08 -10.66
C SER A 358 12.27 -16.97 -11.65
N ILE A 359 11.52 -17.33 -12.70
CA ILE A 359 10.96 -16.38 -13.67
C ILE A 359 10.04 -15.37 -12.98
N LEU A 360 9.12 -15.82 -12.11
CA LEU A 360 8.19 -14.95 -11.38
C LEU A 360 8.91 -13.98 -10.45
N ARG A 361 9.92 -14.44 -9.70
CA ARG A 361 10.77 -13.58 -8.85
C ARG A 361 11.51 -12.54 -9.69
N ALA A 362 12.18 -12.96 -10.77
CA ALA A 362 12.91 -12.05 -11.65
C ALA A 362 11.99 -11.02 -12.35
N ALA A 363 10.78 -11.42 -12.73
CA ALA A 363 9.78 -10.53 -13.30
C ALA A 363 9.27 -9.52 -12.27
N TYR A 364 9.02 -9.97 -11.04
CA TYR A 364 8.61 -9.12 -9.93
C TYR A 364 9.68 -8.07 -9.58
N ASP A 365 10.95 -8.49 -9.48
CA ASP A 365 12.09 -7.63 -9.16
C ASP A 365 12.40 -6.58 -10.25
N ARG A 366 11.97 -6.82 -11.50
CA ARG A 366 11.96 -5.83 -12.58
C ARG A 366 10.75 -4.90 -12.46
N MET A 367 9.55 -5.46 -12.28
CA MET A 367 8.30 -4.71 -12.17
C MET A 367 8.33 -3.66 -11.07
N VAL A 368 8.83 -3.97 -9.86
CA VAL A 368 8.87 -3.00 -8.75
C VAL A 368 9.86 -1.84 -8.96
N LYS A 369 10.70 -1.91 -10.00
CA LYS A 369 11.62 -0.84 -10.43
C LYS A 369 11.12 -0.09 -11.66
N ASP A 370 10.02 -0.52 -12.27
CA ASP A 370 9.44 0.07 -13.48
C ASP A 370 8.79 1.44 -13.15
N PRO A 371 9.19 2.54 -13.80
CA PRO A 371 8.59 3.86 -13.58
C PRO A 371 7.08 3.90 -13.82
N ALA A 372 6.55 3.10 -14.74
CA ALA A 372 5.11 3.03 -15.02
C ALA A 372 4.34 2.33 -13.87
N PHE A 373 4.95 1.31 -13.27
CA PHE A 373 4.43 0.66 -12.07
C PHE A 373 4.43 1.64 -10.89
N LEU A 374 5.55 2.32 -10.63
CA LEU A 374 5.69 3.27 -9.51
C LEU A 374 4.73 4.47 -9.64
N ALA A 375 4.54 4.99 -10.85
CA ALA A 375 3.58 6.08 -11.10
C ALA A 375 2.12 5.66 -10.82
N ASP A 376 1.74 4.44 -11.21
CA ASP A 376 0.41 3.89 -10.96
C ASP A 376 0.21 3.54 -9.47
N ALA A 377 1.23 2.99 -8.80
CA ALA A 377 1.23 2.78 -7.35
C ALA A 377 0.95 4.09 -6.59
N LYS A 378 1.70 5.15 -6.91
CA LYS A 378 1.52 6.49 -6.34
C LYS A 378 0.12 7.04 -6.62
N LYS A 379 -0.39 6.92 -7.86
CA LYS A 379 -1.75 7.36 -8.24
C LYS A 379 -2.85 6.64 -7.44
N ARG A 380 -2.61 5.38 -7.06
CA ARG A 380 -3.53 4.57 -6.23
C ARG A 380 -3.34 4.74 -4.72
N GLY A 381 -2.39 5.57 -4.29
CA GLY A 381 -2.05 5.72 -2.86
C GLY A 381 -1.47 4.45 -2.23
N ILE A 382 -0.79 3.60 -3.03
CA ILE A 382 -0.13 2.37 -2.60
C ILE A 382 1.36 2.66 -2.45
N GLU A 383 1.86 2.55 -1.22
CA GLU A 383 3.31 2.56 -0.94
C GLU A 383 3.96 1.32 -1.55
N ALA A 384 4.95 1.57 -2.42
CA ALA A 384 5.66 0.56 -3.21
C ALA A 384 7.15 0.89 -3.42
N GLU A 385 7.67 1.88 -2.70
CA GLU A 385 9.02 2.45 -2.84
C GLU A 385 10.09 1.65 -2.08
N GLN A 386 9.69 0.68 -1.25
CA GLN A 386 10.59 -0.16 -0.45
C GLN A 386 10.32 -1.66 -0.67
N PRO A 387 10.25 -2.14 -1.92
CA PRO A 387 9.88 -3.53 -2.20
C PRO A 387 10.86 -4.51 -1.56
N ASN A 388 10.35 -5.67 -1.17
CA ASN A 388 11.16 -6.79 -0.72
C ASN A 388 11.13 -7.93 -1.74
N THR A 389 12.29 -8.54 -1.95
CA THR A 389 12.41 -9.79 -2.72
C THR A 389 11.75 -10.95 -1.97
N GLY A 390 11.37 -12.01 -2.68
CA GLY A 390 10.80 -13.22 -2.07
C GLY A 390 11.59 -13.75 -0.85
N PRO A 391 12.92 -13.96 -0.97
CA PRO A 391 13.76 -14.39 0.15
C PRO A 391 13.79 -13.41 1.34
N GLU A 392 13.82 -12.10 1.11
CA GLU A 392 13.75 -11.11 2.19
C GLU A 392 12.42 -11.18 2.96
N VAL A 393 11.31 -11.28 2.24
CA VAL A 393 9.97 -11.45 2.85
C VAL A 393 9.94 -12.71 3.71
N GLN A 394 10.44 -13.83 3.19
CA GLN A 394 10.48 -15.10 3.92
C GLN A 394 11.35 -15.02 5.17
N ALA A 395 12.51 -14.35 5.10
CA ALA A 395 13.40 -14.13 6.23
C ALA A 395 12.76 -13.26 7.33
N VAL A 396 12.11 -12.15 6.96
CA VAL A 396 11.39 -11.28 7.92
C VAL A 396 10.23 -12.02 8.61
N ILE A 397 9.48 -12.83 7.85
CA ILE A 397 8.40 -13.65 8.42
C ILE A 397 8.98 -14.74 9.35
N ALA A 398 10.09 -15.38 8.98
CA ALA A 398 10.76 -16.36 9.82
C ALA A 398 11.27 -15.77 11.15
N ASP A 399 11.96 -14.62 11.11
CA ASP A 399 12.43 -13.92 12.32
C ASP A 399 11.29 -13.56 13.27
N VAL A 400 10.17 -13.02 12.75
CA VAL A 400 9.02 -12.69 13.60
C VAL A 400 8.37 -13.95 14.17
N LEU A 401 8.06 -14.95 13.33
CA LEU A 401 7.24 -16.07 13.76
C LEU A 401 8.03 -17.12 14.58
N ASN A 402 9.35 -17.20 14.42
CA ASN A 402 10.20 -18.09 15.23
C ASN A 402 10.82 -17.36 16.44
N GLY A 403 11.10 -16.06 16.33
CA GLY A 403 11.58 -15.21 17.43
C GLY A 403 10.46 -14.64 18.32
N ALA A 404 9.25 -15.18 18.26
CA ALA A 404 8.12 -14.78 19.10
C ALA A 404 8.17 -15.54 20.43
N ASP A 405 8.49 -14.85 21.53
CA ASP A 405 8.47 -15.45 22.87
C ASP A 405 7.04 -15.73 23.35
N GLU A 406 6.87 -16.77 24.17
CA GLU A 406 5.55 -17.25 24.59
C GLU A 406 4.77 -16.21 25.41
N ASP A 407 5.44 -15.40 26.22
CA ASP A 407 4.80 -14.35 27.01
C ASP A 407 4.29 -13.20 26.14
N SER A 408 5.05 -12.77 25.12
CA SER A 408 4.60 -11.81 24.12
C SER A 408 3.45 -12.35 23.29
N VAL A 409 3.49 -13.63 22.89
CA VAL A 409 2.37 -14.29 22.18
C VAL A 409 1.13 -14.34 23.07
N LYS A 410 1.27 -14.72 24.34
CA LYS A 410 0.18 -14.75 25.34
C LYS A 410 -0.39 -13.36 25.63
N ALA A 411 0.45 -12.33 25.72
CA ALA A 411 0.04 -10.95 25.89
C ALA A 411 -0.68 -10.42 24.62
N TYR A 412 -0.13 -10.68 23.43
CA TYR A 412 -0.76 -10.37 22.14
C TYR A 412 -2.13 -11.06 22.01
N LEU A 413 -2.21 -12.36 22.34
CA LEU A 413 -3.46 -13.11 22.41
C LEU A 413 -4.44 -12.49 23.40
N ALA A 414 -4.00 -12.04 24.57
CA ALA A 414 -4.86 -11.33 25.51
C ALA A 414 -5.43 -10.02 24.92
N TYR A 415 -4.67 -9.26 24.12
CA TYR A 415 -5.19 -8.11 23.39
C TYR A 415 -6.21 -8.49 22.31
N VAL A 416 -5.92 -9.53 21.51
CA VAL A 416 -6.79 -9.98 20.41
C VAL A 416 -8.09 -10.62 20.93
N GLN A 417 -8.01 -11.48 21.95
CA GLN A 417 -9.10 -12.33 22.43
C GLN A 417 -9.98 -11.70 23.54
N ARG A 418 -9.53 -10.67 24.29
CA ARG A 418 -10.35 -9.99 25.34
C ARG A 418 -11.66 -9.34 24.84
N THR A 419 -11.98 -9.48 23.57
CA THR A 419 -13.11 -8.87 22.87
C THR A 419 -13.96 -9.87 22.07
N THR A 420 -13.69 -11.18 22.15
CA THR A 420 -14.59 -12.24 21.62
C THR A 420 -15.54 -12.82 22.66
N LYS A 421 -15.31 -12.59 23.97
CA LYS A 421 -16.37 -12.75 24.98
C LYS A 421 -17.41 -11.63 24.77
N LYS A 422 -18.41 -11.92 23.92
CA LYS A 422 -19.73 -11.28 24.04
C LYS A 422 -20.25 -11.53 25.46
N LYS A 423 -21.02 -10.57 25.97
CA LYS A 423 -21.97 -10.82 27.06
C LYS A 423 -23.00 -11.85 26.61
#